data_AF-A0A2V9XRM9-F1
#
_entry.id   AF-A0A2V9XRM9-F1
#
_cell.length_a   1.000
_cell.length_b   1.000
_cell.length_c   1.000
_cell.angle_alpha   90.00
_cell.angle_beta   90.00
_cell.angle_gamma   90.00
#
_symmetry.space_group_name_H-M   'P 1'
#
loop_
_entity.id
_entity.type
_entity.pdbx_description
1 polymer ?
#
loop_
_entity_poly.entity_id
_entity_poly.type
_entity_poly.pdbx_seq_one_letter_code
_entity_poly.pdbx_strand_id
1 'polypeptide(L)'
;MATTNFVQIENDAEIKQRLDAERARLRKIAGLDQPEHFHRPVERAFTAEQRPHTTILFGGFTWKHEDLIRAVFQGCGYRCEKLPVPDVPAFQTGKEFGNNGQCNPTY
;
A
#
# COMPACT_ATOMS: atom_id res chain seq x y z
N MET A 1 -17.33 -29.27 24.02
CA MET A 1 -15.96 -29.26 24.56
C MET A 1 -15.02 -29.51 23.39
N ALA A 2 -14.35 -28.47 22.87
CA ALA A 2 -13.45 -28.60 21.74
C ALA A 2 -12.12 -29.15 22.24
N THR A 3 -11.76 -30.35 21.77
CA THR A 3 -10.55 -31.06 22.14
C THR A 3 -9.36 -30.34 21.51
N THR A 4 -8.67 -29.49 22.29
CA THR A 4 -7.35 -28.97 21.90
C THR A 4 -6.39 -30.15 21.89
N ASN A 5 -6.15 -30.72 20.71
CA ASN A 5 -5.11 -31.71 20.51
C ASN A 5 -3.76 -31.01 20.65
N PHE A 6 -3.22 -31.01 21.86
CA PHE A 6 -1.84 -30.61 22.11
C PHE A 6 -0.92 -31.63 21.44
N VAL A 7 -0.06 -31.15 20.54
CA VAL A 7 0.96 -31.97 19.89
C VAL A 7 2.00 -32.34 20.94
N GLN A 8 2.14 -33.63 21.27
CA GLN A 8 3.30 -34.10 22.04
C GLN A 8 4.53 -34.06 21.12
N ILE A 9 5.57 -33.36 21.57
CA ILE A 9 6.77 -33.05 20.80
C ILE A 9 7.90 -33.90 21.35
N GLU A 10 8.37 -34.86 20.57
CA GLU A 10 9.48 -35.75 20.97
C GLU A 10 10.78 -35.49 20.19
N ASN A 11 10.73 -34.78 19.05
CA ASN A 11 11.90 -34.60 18.18
C ASN A 11 11.82 -33.32 17.31
N ASP A 12 12.85 -32.46 17.38
CA ASP A 12 12.99 -31.22 16.61
C ASP A 12 12.93 -31.44 15.09
N ALA A 13 13.36 -32.61 14.60
CA ALA A 13 13.33 -32.95 13.19
C ALA A 13 11.89 -33.07 12.65
N GLU A 14 10.98 -33.62 13.46
CA GLU A 14 9.57 -33.79 13.08
C GLU A 14 8.85 -32.44 13.02
N ILE A 15 9.15 -31.55 13.96
CA ILE A 15 8.63 -30.17 13.95
C ILE A 15 9.05 -29.46 12.67
N LYS A 16 10.33 -29.54 12.31
CA LYS A 16 10.87 -28.89 11.11
C LYS A 16 10.16 -29.39 9.86
N GLN A 17 9.97 -30.70 9.73
CA GLN A 17 9.29 -31.29 8.57
C GLN A 17 7.84 -30.81 8.44
N ARG A 18 7.10 -30.74 9.56
CA ARG A 18 5.70 -30.26 9.57
C ARG A 18 5.63 -28.76 9.21
N LEU A 19 6.54 -27.95 9.75
CA LEU A 19 6.63 -26.52 9.43
C LEU A 19 6.96 -26.28 7.95
N ASP A 20 7.90 -27.05 7.38
CA ASP A 20 8.27 -26.93 5.97
C ASP A 20 7.11 -27.34 5.05
N ALA A 21 6.37 -28.40 5.40
CA ALA A 21 5.19 -28.85 4.67
C ALA A 21 4.07 -27.80 4.69
N GLU A 22 3.75 -27.24 5.86
CA GLU A 22 2.71 -26.20 5.97
C GLU A 22 3.14 -24.90 5.28
N ARG A 23 4.42 -24.53 5.38
CA ARG A 23 4.98 -23.40 4.64
C ARG A 23 4.81 -23.58 3.12
N ALA A 24 5.13 -24.76 2.59
CA ALA A 24 4.95 -25.05 1.17
C ALA A 24 3.48 -24.96 0.75
N ARG A 25 2.56 -25.53 1.54
CA ARG A 25 1.11 -25.45 1.31
C ARG A 25 0.62 -24.00 1.29
N LEU A 26 1.02 -23.18 2.27
CA LEU A 26 0.60 -21.78 2.37
C LEU A 26 1.16 -20.93 1.22
N ARG A 27 2.41 -21.17 0.81
CA ARG A 27 2.99 -20.47 -0.36
C ARG A 27 2.23 -20.77 -1.64
N LYS A 28 1.82 -22.02 -1.85
CA LYS A 28 1.00 -22.42 -2.99
C LYS A 28 -0.38 -21.74 -2.99
N ILE A 29 -1.07 -21.72 -1.84
CA ILE A 29 -2.37 -21.04 -1.69
C ILE A 29 -2.24 -19.54 -1.96
N ALA A 30 -1.15 -18.91 -1.51
CA ALA A 30 -0.89 -17.49 -1.72
C ALA A 30 -0.34 -17.15 -3.12
N GLY A 31 -0.08 -18.14 -3.98
CA GLY A 31 0.53 -17.92 -5.29
C GLY A 31 2.01 -17.49 -5.24
N LEU A 32 2.73 -17.84 -4.17
CA LEU A 32 4.12 -17.44 -3.89
C LEU A 32 5.16 -18.54 -4.21
N ASP A 33 4.79 -19.53 -5.02
CA ASP A 33 5.68 -20.64 -5.42
C ASP A 33 6.78 -20.16 -6.38
N GLN A 34 6.47 -19.18 -7.23
CA GLN A 34 7.41 -18.51 -8.15
C GLN A 34 7.05 -17.02 -8.22
N PRO A 35 7.39 -16.21 -7.20
CA PRO A 35 7.08 -14.80 -7.22
C PRO A 35 7.89 -14.13 -8.34
N GLU A 36 7.20 -13.50 -9.29
CA GLU A 36 7.86 -12.59 -10.22
C GLU A 36 8.39 -11.39 -9.42
N HIS A 37 9.65 -11.01 -9.64
CA HIS A 37 10.18 -9.79 -9.05
C HIS A 37 9.35 -8.61 -9.54
N PHE A 38 8.90 -7.78 -8.60
CA PHE A 38 8.22 -6.55 -8.98
C PHE A 38 9.17 -5.69 -9.80
N HIS A 39 8.78 -5.44 -11.05
CA HIS A 39 9.40 -4.44 -11.89
C HIS A 39 8.46 -3.25 -11.97
N ARG A 40 8.98 -2.07 -11.65
CA ARG A 40 8.22 -0.83 -11.79
C ARG A 40 7.75 -0.71 -13.25
N PRO A 41 6.45 -0.59 -13.51
CA PRO A 41 5.94 -0.34 -14.85
C PRO A 41 6.56 0.92 -15.45
N VAL A 42 6.68 0.96 -16.77
CA VAL A 42 7.10 2.19 -17.45
C VAL A 42 6.01 3.23 -17.28
N GLU A 43 6.38 4.38 -16.70
CA GLU A 43 5.46 5.51 -16.51
C GLU A 43 4.95 6.00 -17.88
N ARG A 44 3.64 6.17 -18.00
CA ARG A 44 3.05 6.74 -19.21
C ARG A 44 3.32 8.23 -19.25
N ALA A 45 3.71 8.75 -20.41
CA ALA A 45 3.84 10.19 -20.59
C ALA A 45 2.49 10.89 -20.40
N PHE A 46 2.52 12.06 -19.75
CA PHE A 46 1.37 12.97 -19.71
C PHE A 46 1.36 13.81 -20.99
N THR A 47 0.41 13.57 -21.88
CA THR A 47 0.33 14.22 -23.19
C THR A 47 -0.58 15.45 -23.16
N ALA A 48 -0.41 16.35 -24.12
CA ALA A 48 -1.25 17.54 -24.25
C ALA A 48 -2.74 17.19 -24.40
N GLU A 49 -3.05 16.07 -25.08
CA GLU A 49 -4.42 15.58 -25.26
C GLU A 49 -5.10 15.20 -23.95
N GLN A 50 -4.36 14.71 -22.96
CA GLN A 50 -4.92 14.26 -21.67
C GLN A 50 -5.28 15.42 -20.73
N ARG A 51 -4.63 16.57 -20.93
CA ARG A 51 -4.75 17.76 -20.07
C ARG A 51 -6.19 18.20 -19.73
N PRO A 52 -7.17 18.25 -20.66
CA PRO A 52 -8.51 18.69 -20.31
C PRO A 52 -9.30 17.69 -19.45
N HIS A 53 -8.85 16.44 -19.31
CA HIS A 53 -9.59 15.37 -18.61
C HIS A 53 -8.82 14.76 -17.44
N THR A 54 -7.54 15.08 -17.27
CA THR A 54 -6.76 14.71 -16.09
C THR A 54 -6.84 15.80 -15.01
N THR A 55 -7.29 15.43 -13.81
CA THR A 55 -7.21 16.30 -12.62
C THR A 55 -5.96 15.97 -11.83
N ILE A 56 -5.09 16.97 -11.62
CA ILE A 56 -3.93 16.86 -10.74
C ILE A 56 -4.42 16.97 -9.30
N LEU A 57 -4.13 15.96 -8.48
CA LEU A 57 -4.39 15.97 -7.04
C LEU A 57 -3.06 16.11 -6.29
N PHE A 58 -3.00 17.02 -5.33
CA PHE A 58 -1.78 17.25 -4.55
C PHE A 58 -2.14 17.65 -3.11
N GLY A 59 -1.22 17.48 -2.17
CA GLY A 59 -1.43 17.84 -0.77
C GLY A 59 -0.21 17.54 0.10
N GLY A 60 -0.30 17.88 1.38
CA GLY A 60 0.79 17.69 2.35
C GLY A 60 1.71 18.91 2.48
N PHE A 61 1.29 20.06 1.96
CA PHE A 61 1.96 21.33 2.18
C PHE A 61 1.17 22.19 3.18
N THR A 62 1.70 23.36 3.53
CA THR A 62 0.89 24.34 4.26
C THR A 62 -0.18 24.92 3.33
N TRP A 63 -1.33 25.30 3.90
CA TRP A 63 -2.50 25.76 3.12
C TRP A 63 -2.17 26.87 2.10
N LYS A 64 -1.24 27.78 2.44
CA LYS A 64 -0.80 28.88 1.56
C LYS A 64 -0.10 28.37 0.30
N HIS A 65 0.81 27.41 0.46
CA HIS A 65 1.50 26.80 -0.68
C HIS A 65 0.50 26.06 -1.55
N GLU A 66 -0.47 25.39 -0.94
CA GLU A 66 -1.46 24.64 -1.71
C GLU A 66 -2.36 25.55 -2.54
N ASP A 67 -2.79 26.67 -1.96
CA ASP A 67 -3.58 27.66 -2.71
C ASP A 67 -2.78 28.32 -3.83
N LEU A 68 -1.50 28.62 -3.60
CA LEU A 68 -0.60 29.14 -4.63
C LEU A 68 -0.42 28.14 -5.79
N ILE A 69 -0.11 26.87 -5.48
CA ILE A 69 0.07 25.81 -6.47
C ILE A 69 -1.19 25.64 -7.31
N ARG A 70 -2.35 25.57 -6.66
CA ARG A 70 -3.65 25.45 -7.34
C ARG A 70 -3.87 26.62 -8.30
N ALA A 71 -3.67 27.85 -7.84
CA ALA A 71 -3.85 29.04 -8.66
C ALA A 71 -2.92 29.06 -9.88
N VAL A 72 -1.65 28.68 -9.72
CA VAL A 72 -0.70 28.58 -10.83
C VAL A 72 -1.15 27.56 -11.87
N PHE A 73 -1.48 26.33 -11.45
CA PHE A 73 -1.90 25.28 -12.39
C PHE A 73 -3.20 25.62 -13.11
N GLN A 74 -4.18 26.16 -12.39
CA GLN A 74 -5.45 26.59 -12.98
C GLN A 74 -5.24 27.75 -13.95
N GLY A 75 -4.40 28.73 -13.60
CA GLY A 75 -4.03 29.85 -14.47
C GLY A 75 -3.29 29.41 -15.74
N CYS A 76 -2.54 28.31 -15.68
CA CYS A 76 -1.96 27.72 -16.87
C CYS A 76 -2.98 26.98 -17.75
N GLY A 77 -4.14 26.58 -17.22
CA GLY A 77 -5.17 25.78 -17.91
C GLY A 77 -5.15 24.29 -17.57
N TYR A 78 -4.60 23.90 -16.41
CA TYR A 78 -4.69 22.53 -15.89
C TYR A 78 -5.85 22.40 -14.92
N ARG A 79 -6.48 21.22 -14.88
CA ARG A 79 -7.40 20.86 -13.79
C ARG A 79 -6.56 20.43 -12.60
N CYS A 80 -6.73 21.09 -11.46
CA CYS A 80 -5.89 20.90 -10.30
C CYS A 80 -6.67 21.15 -9.01
N GLU A 81 -6.60 20.23 -8.07
CA GLU A 81 -7.26 20.32 -6.77
C GLU A 81 -6.35 19.88 -5.62
N LYS A 82 -6.48 20.56 -4.49
CA LYS A 82 -5.77 20.20 -3.26
C LYS A 82 -6.56 19.13 -2.50
N LEU A 83 -5.86 18.17 -1.92
CA LEU A 83 -6.45 17.20 -1.00
C LEU A 83 -6.91 17.92 0.28
N PRO A 84 -8.03 17.51 0.88
CA PRO A 84 -8.46 18.06 2.16
C PRO A 84 -7.42 17.73 3.24
N VAL A 85 -7.30 18.61 4.24
CA VAL A 85 -6.54 18.31 5.44
C VAL A 85 -7.18 17.09 6.12
N PRO A 86 -6.42 16.01 6.37
CA PRO A 86 -6.99 14.80 6.94
C PRO A 86 -7.52 15.06 8.34
N ASP A 87 -8.72 14.55 8.61
CA ASP A 87 -9.34 14.57 9.93
C ASP A 87 -9.23 13.18 10.61
N VAL A 88 -9.79 13.06 11.81
CA VAL A 88 -9.75 11.81 12.57
C VAL A 88 -10.41 10.66 11.80
N PRO A 89 -11.60 10.81 11.20
CA PRO A 89 -12.17 9.79 10.31
C PRO A 89 -11.22 9.38 9.17
N ALA A 90 -10.64 10.31 8.43
CA ALA A 90 -9.71 10.01 7.35
C ALA A 90 -8.49 9.21 7.85
N PHE A 91 -7.97 9.55 9.04
CA PHE A 91 -6.91 8.80 9.69
C PHE A 91 -7.32 7.35 10.03
N GLN A 92 -8.50 7.16 10.63
CA GLN A 92 -8.97 5.82 10.98
C GLN A 92 -9.17 4.95 9.73
N THR A 93 -9.79 5.50 8.69
CA THR A 93 -9.92 4.81 7.40
C THR A 93 -8.55 4.46 6.83
N GLY A 94 -7.59 5.39 6.86
CA GLY A 94 -6.23 5.15 6.37
C GLY A 94 -5.52 3.99 7.08
N LYS A 95 -5.75 3.79 8.38
CA LYS A 95 -5.17 2.66 9.12
C LYS A 95 -5.65 1.30 8.63
N GLU A 96 -6.86 1.19 8.10
CA GLU A 96 -7.41 -0.07 7.59
C GLU A 96 -6.71 -0.53 6.31
N PHE A 97 -6.22 0.43 5.52
CA PHE A 97 -5.52 0.18 4.24
C PHE A 97 -4.01 0.29 4.34
N GLY A 98 -3.49 0.88 5.42
CA GLY A 98 -2.06 0.95 5.68
C GLY A 98 -1.47 -0.43 5.95
N ASN A 99 -0.36 -0.76 5.30
CA ASN A 99 0.36 -1.98 5.66
C ASN A 99 0.89 -1.82 7.10
N ASN A 100 0.62 -2.79 7.97
CA ASN A 100 1.11 -2.80 9.36
C ASN A 100 2.64 -2.65 9.48
N GLY A 101 3.40 -2.94 8.41
CA GLY A 101 4.85 -2.73 8.32
C GLY A 101 5.30 -1.37 7.77
N GLN A 102 4.40 -0.54 7.24
CA GLN A 102 4.73 0.81 6.72
C GLN A 102 4.85 1.87 7.83
N CYS A 103 4.48 1.53 9.05
CA CYS A 103 4.59 2.40 10.22
C CYS A 103 5.76 2.01 11.16
N ASN A 104 6.80 1.34 10.67
CA ASN A 104 8.06 1.23 11.42
C ASN A 104 9.01 2.37 11.00
N PRO A 105 9.16 3.44 11.80
CA PRO A 105 10.24 4.38 11.63
C PRO A 105 11.52 3.72 12.16
N THR A 106 12.11 2.81 11.38
CA THR A 106 13.55 2.56 11.49
C THR A 106 14.28 3.47 10.53
N TYR A 107 14.07 4.78 10.68
CA TYR A 107 14.98 5.89 10.37
C TYR A 107 14.56 7.11 11.18
#